data_AF-A0A1W6QFI5-F1
#
_entry.id   AF-A0A1W6QFI5-F1
#
_cell.length_a   1.000
_cell.length_b   1.000
_cell.length_c   1.000
_cell.angle_alpha   90.00
_cell.angle_beta   90.00
_cell.angle_gamma   90.00
#
_symmetry.space_group_name_H-M   'P 1'
#
loop_
_entity.id
_entity.type
_entity.pdbx_description
1 polymer ?
#
loop_
_entity_poly.entity_id
_entity_poly.type
_entity_poly.pdbx_seq_one_letter_code
_entity_poly.pdbx_strand_id
1 'polypeptide(L)'
;RKSFSCKYCEKEYVSLGALKMHIRTHTLPCVCKICGKAFSRPWLLQGHIRTHTGEKPFSCPHCNRAFADRSNLRAHLQTHSDVKKYQCKNCSKTFS
;
A
#
# COMPACT_ATOMS: atom_id res chain seq x y z
N ARG A 1 23.26 -16.82 14.51
CA ARG A 1 21.89 -16.78 13.95
C ARG A 1 22.04 -16.93 12.44
N LYS A 2 21.43 -17.93 11.79
CA LYS A 2 21.56 -18.08 10.32
C LYS A 2 20.73 -16.99 9.64
N SER A 3 21.38 -16.07 8.93
CA SER A 3 20.73 -15.04 8.11
C SER A 3 20.59 -15.54 6.67
N PHE A 4 19.63 -14.99 5.93
CA PHE A 4 19.47 -15.21 4.50
C PHE A 4 19.71 -13.89 3.79
N SER A 5 20.72 -13.82 2.93
CA SER A 5 21.05 -12.63 2.16
C SER A 5 20.27 -12.59 0.85
N CYS A 6 19.89 -11.39 0.43
CA CYS A 6 19.34 -11.18 -0.89
C CYS A 6 20.46 -11.21 -1.95
N LYS A 7 20.17 -11.79 -3.11
CA LYS A 7 21.13 -11.86 -4.23
C LYS A 7 21.15 -10.60 -5.10
N TYR A 8 20.10 -9.78 -5.01
CA TYR A 8 19.96 -8.53 -5.76
C TYR A 8 20.39 -7.30 -4.94
N CYS A 9 20.49 -7.45 -3.62
CA CYS A 9 20.98 -6.41 -2.72
C CYS A 9 21.52 -7.04 -1.42
N GLU A 10 22.31 -6.32 -0.66
CA GLU A 10 22.99 -6.85 0.54
C GLU A 10 22.09 -6.96 1.77
N LYS A 11 20.75 -6.90 1.60
CA LYS A 11 19.81 -7.01 2.73
C LYS A 11 19.75 -8.43 3.27
N GLU A 12 19.82 -8.53 4.59
CA GLU A 12 19.70 -9.78 5.32
C GLU A 12 18.31 -9.96 5.95
N TYR A 13 17.85 -11.20 5.98
CA TYR A 13 16.57 -11.59 6.54
C TYR A 13 16.72 -12.74 7.52
N VAL A 14 15.92 -12.71 8.58
CA VAL A 14 15.91 -13.77 9.61
C VAL A 14 15.22 -15.06 9.15
N SER A 15 14.47 -15.03 8.05
CA SER A 15 13.76 -16.21 7.52
C SER A 15 13.76 -16.23 5.99
N LEU A 16 13.76 -17.45 5.44
CA LEU A 16 13.67 -17.66 3.98
C LEU A 16 12.35 -17.12 3.40
N GLY A 17 11.25 -17.18 4.16
CA GLY A 17 9.97 -16.61 3.75
C GLY A 17 10.03 -15.10 3.58
N ALA A 18 10.67 -14.39 4.50
CA ALA A 18 10.87 -12.95 4.40
C ALA A 18 11.78 -12.59 3.22
N LEU A 19 12.87 -13.35 3.02
CA LEU A 19 13.73 -13.18 1.84
C LEU A 19 12.96 -13.42 0.53
N LYS A 20 12.20 -14.51 0.43
CA LYS A 20 11.37 -14.81 -0.77
C LYS A 20 10.38 -13.69 -1.06
N MET A 21 9.73 -13.15 -0.03
CA MET A 21 8.82 -12.01 -0.18
C MET A 21 9.55 -10.76 -0.65
N HIS A 22 10.75 -10.51 -0.13
CA HIS A 22 11.59 -9.40 -0.55
C HIS A 22 12.06 -9.54 -2.00
N ILE A 23 12.47 -10.72 -2.44
CA ILE A 23 12.93 -10.94 -3.83
C ILE A 23 11.89 -10.49 -4.86
N ARG A 24 10.59 -10.57 -4.53
CA ARG A 24 9.50 -10.09 -5.41
C ARG A 24 9.53 -8.58 -5.66
N THR A 25 10.21 -7.79 -4.83
CA THR A 25 10.40 -6.35 -5.08
C THR A 25 11.40 -6.10 -6.21
N HIS A 26 12.28 -7.06 -6.49
CA HIS A 26 13.23 -6.98 -7.60
C HIS A 26 12.65 -7.54 -8.90
N THR A 27 11.88 -8.63 -8.82
CA THR A 27 11.35 -9.32 -10.01
C THR A 27 9.96 -8.87 -10.46
N LEU A 28 9.20 -8.19 -9.58
CA LEU A 28 7.85 -7.68 -9.86
C LEU A 28 6.96 -8.66 -10.66
N PRO A 29 6.70 -9.88 -10.15
CA PRO A 29 6.14 -10.98 -10.95
C PRO A 29 4.68 -10.75 -11.41
N CYS A 30 3.99 -9.74 -10.88
CA CYS A 30 2.58 -9.50 -11.16
C CYS A 30 2.43 -8.34 -12.14
N VAL A 31 2.21 -8.64 -13.42
CA VAL A 31 2.12 -7.63 -14.50
C VAL A 31 0.65 -7.33 -14.85
N CYS A 32 0.34 -6.05 -14.99
CA CYS A 32 -0.95 -5.58 -15.49
C CYS A 32 -1.04 -5.83 -16.99
N LYS A 33 -2.04 -6.61 -17.42
CA LYS A 33 -2.28 -6.89 -18.84
C LYS A 33 -2.84 -5.69 -19.62
N ILE A 34 -3.35 -4.68 -18.94
CA ILE A 34 -3.95 -3.49 -19.57
C ILE A 34 -2.87 -2.45 -19.94
N CYS A 35 -1.90 -2.20 -19.06
CA CYS A 35 -0.91 -1.14 -19.25
C CYS A 35 0.55 -1.58 -19.05
N GLY A 36 0.81 -2.87 -18.83
CA GLY A 36 2.16 -3.42 -18.68
C GLY A 36 2.85 -3.11 -17.34
N LYS A 37 2.24 -2.33 -16.44
CA LYS A 37 2.84 -2.02 -15.12
C LYS A 37 3.01 -3.28 -14.27
N ALA A 38 4.19 -3.42 -13.65
CA ALA A 38 4.56 -4.58 -12.85
C ALA A 38 4.50 -4.28 -11.33
N PHE A 39 4.13 -5.29 -10.55
CA PHE A 39 3.92 -5.21 -9.11
C PHE A 39 4.55 -6.37 -8.38
N SER A 40 5.00 -6.14 -7.14
CA SER A 40 5.64 -7.16 -6.31
C SER A 40 4.65 -8.17 -5.72
N ARG A 41 3.38 -7.78 -5.54
CA ARG A 41 2.35 -8.58 -4.88
C ARG A 41 1.04 -8.60 -5.68
N PRO A 42 0.27 -9.70 -5.66
CA PRO A 42 -0.99 -9.81 -6.39
C PRO A 42 -2.04 -8.78 -5.95
N TRP A 43 -2.16 -8.50 -4.65
CA TRP A 43 -3.16 -7.54 -4.15
C TRP A 43 -2.86 -6.10 -4.58
N LEU A 44 -1.59 -5.75 -4.83
CA LEU A 44 -1.21 -4.45 -5.39
C LEU A 44 -1.66 -4.36 -6.85
N LEU A 45 -1.44 -5.41 -7.64
CA LEU A 45 -1.94 -5.49 -9.01
C LEU A 45 -3.47 -5.42 -9.03
N GLN A 46 -4.17 -6.13 -8.15
CA GLN A 46 -5.64 -6.10 -8.12
C GLN A 46 -6.17 -4.71 -7.76
N GLY A 47 -5.56 -4.04 -6.78
CA GLY A 47 -5.89 -2.64 -6.46
C GLY A 47 -5.62 -1.70 -7.63
N HIS A 48 -4.53 -1.92 -8.37
CA HIS A 48 -4.23 -1.17 -9.58
C HIS A 48 -5.24 -1.43 -10.71
N ILE A 49 -5.71 -2.67 -10.92
CA ILE A 49 -6.70 -2.98 -11.95
C ILE A 49 -7.97 -2.16 -11.77
N ARG A 50 -8.37 -1.86 -10.52
CA ARG A 50 -9.52 -0.99 -10.23
C ARG A 50 -9.38 0.44 -10.77
N THR A 51 -8.15 0.91 -11.02
CA THR A 51 -7.95 2.22 -11.67
C THR A 51 -8.32 2.21 -13.14
N HIS A 52 -8.30 1.04 -13.80
CA HIS A 52 -8.74 0.89 -15.18
C HIS A 52 -10.24 0.65 -15.27
N THR A 53 -10.80 -0.18 -14.37
CA THR A 53 -12.22 -0.53 -14.38
C THR A 53 -13.11 0.53 -13.74
N GLY A 54 -12.54 1.42 -12.93
CA GLY A 54 -13.30 2.39 -12.14
C GLY A 54 -14.03 1.78 -10.93
N GLU A 55 -13.82 0.49 -10.63
CA GLU A 55 -14.46 -0.20 -9.52
C GLU A 55 -14.08 0.44 -8.17
N LYS A 56 -15.09 0.80 -7.38
CA LYS A 56 -14.91 1.43 -6.07
C LYS A 56 -15.69 0.65 -5.01
N PRO A 57 -15.18 -0.51 -4.56
CA PRO A 57 -15.91 -1.39 -3.66
C PRO A 57 -15.98 -0.86 -2.21
N PHE A 58 -15.25 0.21 -1.87
CA PHE A 58 -15.18 0.73 -0.52
C PHE A 58 -15.92 2.06 -0.41
N SER A 59 -17.15 2.01 0.08
CA SER A 59 -17.99 3.20 0.29
C SER A 59 -17.76 3.79 1.68
N CYS A 60 -17.80 5.13 1.76
CA CYS A 60 -17.85 5.82 3.03
C CYS A 60 -19.24 5.65 3.67
N PRO A 61 -19.34 5.35 4.98
CA PRO A 61 -20.61 5.26 5.68
C PRO A 61 -21.21 6.63 6.01
N HIS A 62 -20.40 7.70 5.99
CA HIS A 62 -20.83 9.06 6.34
C HIS A 62 -21.15 9.93 5.11
N CYS A 63 -20.67 9.54 3.93
CA CYS A 63 -21.01 10.20 2.68
C CYS A 63 -21.03 9.19 1.52
N ASN A 64 -21.75 9.48 0.44
CA ASN A 64 -21.88 8.55 -0.70
C ASN A 64 -20.60 8.43 -1.57
N ARG A 65 -19.43 8.76 -1.02
CA ARG A 65 -18.15 8.71 -1.73
C ARG A 65 -17.56 7.30 -1.63
N ALA A 66 -17.17 6.75 -2.78
CA ALA A 66 -16.57 5.41 -2.87
C ALA A 66 -15.11 5.46 -3.34
N PHE A 67 -14.32 4.47 -2.92
CA PHE A 67 -12.88 4.37 -3.11
C PHE A 67 -12.49 3.00 -3.67
N ALA A 68 -11.43 2.98 -4.48
CA ALA A 68 -10.88 1.76 -5.09
C ALA A 68 -10.04 0.93 -4.09
N ASP A 69 -9.55 1.54 -3.01
CA ASP A 69 -8.74 0.89 -2.00
C ASP A 69 -9.14 1.28 -0.56
N ARG A 70 -8.80 0.41 0.40
CA ARG A 70 -9.13 0.59 1.81
C ARG A 70 -8.30 1.68 2.49
N SER A 71 -7.08 1.92 2.03
CA SER A 71 -6.18 2.90 2.62
C SER A 71 -6.69 4.32 2.38
N ASN A 72 -7.18 4.59 1.18
CA ASN A 72 -7.80 5.84 0.76
C ASN A 72 -9.14 6.05 1.46
N LEU A 73 -9.97 5.00 1.61
CA LEU A 73 -11.16 5.09 2.46
C LEU A 73 -10.77 5.46 3.90
N ARG A 74 -9.76 4.79 4.48
CA ARG A 74 -9.30 5.09 5.85
C ARG A 74 -8.74 6.51 6.00
N ALA A 75 -8.01 7.01 5.01
CA ALA A 75 -7.54 8.39 4.98
C ALA A 75 -8.73 9.35 4.90
N HIS A 76 -9.71 9.08 4.04
CA HIS A 76 -10.92 9.87 3.92
C HIS A 76 -11.79 9.86 5.19
N LEU A 77 -11.92 8.73 5.89
CA LEU A 77 -12.64 8.68 7.17
C LEU A 77 -12.05 9.63 8.23
N GLN A 78 -10.77 9.98 8.10
CA GLN A 78 -10.14 10.97 8.96
C GLN A 78 -10.61 12.40 8.68
N THR A 79 -11.23 12.67 7.53
CA THR A 79 -11.84 13.98 7.26
C THR A 79 -13.23 14.11 7.90
N HIS A 80 -13.85 12.99 8.29
CA HIS A 80 -15.11 12.98 9.03
C HIS A 80 -14.91 13.00 10.54
N SER A 81 -13.68 12.77 11.01
CA SER A 81 -13.35 12.76 12.42
C SER A 81 -12.46 13.95 12.70
N ASP A 82 -12.77 14.78 13.70
CA ASP A 82 -11.95 15.93 14.12
C ASP A 82 -10.61 15.52 14.77
N VAL A 83 -10.14 14.29 14.50
CA VAL A 83 -8.93 13.71 15.07
C VAL A 83 -7.72 14.26 14.34
N LYS A 84 -7.23 15.38 14.88
CA LYS A 84 -5.95 16.01 14.57
C LYS A 84 -4.81 15.09 15.06
N LYS A 85 -4.18 14.31 14.16
CA LYS A 85 -3.23 13.24 14.54
C LYS A 85 -1.77 13.68 14.64
N TYR A 86 -1.40 14.78 14.00
CA TYR A 86 0.01 15.16 13.88
C TYR A 86 0.25 16.54 14.47
N GLN A 87 0.73 16.60 15.71
CA GLN A 87 1.19 17.86 16.30
C GLN A 87 2.68 18.07 15.96
N CYS A 88 2.99 19.18 15.29
CA CYS A 88 4.37 19.60 15.14
C CYS A 88 4.93 19.99 16.50
N LYS A 89 5.99 19.30 16.92
CA LYS A 89 6.69 19.55 18.19
C LYS A 89 7.36 20.92 18.26
N ASN A 90 7.66 21.54 17.10
CA ASN A 90 8.39 22.82 17.03
C ASN A 90 7.48 24.06 16.94
N CYS A 91 6.23 23.92 16.50
CA CYS A 91 5.35 25.08 16.32
C CYS A 91 3.91 24.86 16.77
N SER A 92 3.64 23.79 17.53
CA SER A 92 2.33 23.42 18.08
C SER A 92 1.19 23.31 17.06
N LYS A 93 1.48 23.42 15.75
CA LYS A 93 0.49 23.27 14.68
C LYS A 93 0.10 21.81 14.57
N THR A 94 -1.21 21.57 14.51
CA THR A 94 -1.75 20.22 14.35
C THR A 94 -2.27 20.02 12.94
N PHE A 95 -1.84 18.93 12.32
CA PHE A 95 -2.18 18.50 10.97
C PHE A 95 -3.05 17.25 11.02
N SER A 96 -3.91 17.12 10.01
CA SER A 96 -4.75 15.95 9.76
C SER A 96 -4.12 15.08 8.67
#